data_AF-A0A0X8L4X4-F1
#
_entry.id   AF-A0A0X8L4X4-F1
#
_cell.length_a   1.000
_cell.length_b   1.000
_cell.length_c   1.000
_cell.angle_alpha   90.00
_cell.angle_beta   90.00
_cell.angle_gamma   90.00
#
_symmetry.space_group_name_H-M   'P 1'
#
loop_
_entity.id
_entity.type
_entity.pdbx_description
1 polymer ?
#
loop_
_entity_poly.entity_id
_entity_poly.type
_entity_poly.pdbx_seq_one_letter_code
_entity_poly.pdbx_strand_id
1 'polypeptide(L)' 'MSELKEMPLVQLSAKDVPAFCPNPNMPRWSTHPRVFLDISHGEARCPYCGTRYKLKDGETIKGH' A
#
# COMPACT_ATOMS: atom_id res chain seq x y z
N MET A 1 -8.56 9.13 27.18
CA MET A 1 -8.19 9.81 25.92
C MET A 1 -6.96 9.12 25.37
N SER A 2 -7.12 8.26 24.38
CA SER A 2 -6.01 7.77 23.55
C SER A 2 -6.58 7.62 22.16
N GLU A 3 -6.59 8.73 21.43
CA GLU A 3 -6.96 8.77 20.02
C GLU A 3 -5.94 7.90 19.27
N LEU A 4 -6.36 6.69 18.91
CA LEU A 4 -5.56 5.77 18.11
C LEU A 4 -5.35 6.45 16.76
N LYS A 5 -4.21 7.14 16.62
CA LYS A 5 -3.77 7.73 15.36
C LYS A 5 -3.55 6.59 14.38
N GLU A 6 -4.60 6.24 13.66
CA GLU A 6 -4.59 5.21 12.63
C GLU A 6 -3.44 5.53 11.67
N MET A 7 -2.43 4.65 11.64
CA MET A 7 -1.38 4.75 10.64
C MET A 7 -2.03 4.76 9.25
N PRO A 8 -1.45 5.46 8.26
CA PRO A 8 -1.99 5.47 6.90
C PRO A 8 -1.97 4.04 6.34
N LEU A 9 -3.12 3.37 6.42
CA LEU A 9 -3.37 2.06 5.88
C LEU A 9 -4.06 2.24 4.53
N VAL A 10 -3.32 1.99 3.47
CA VAL A 10 -3.84 2.07 2.11
C VAL A 10 -4.48 0.74 1.79
N GLN A 11 -5.81 0.73 1.73
CA GLN A 11 -6.56 -0.42 1.27
C GLN A 11 -6.45 -0.51 -0.25
N LEU A 12 -5.82 -1.58 -0.74
CA LEU A 12 -5.72 -1.87 -2.16
C LEU A 12 -6.74 -2.92 -2.55
N SER A 13 -7.29 -2.76 -3.75
CA SER A 13 -8.14 -3.77 -4.38
C SER A 13 -7.36 -4.61 -5.38
N ALA A 14 -7.94 -5.72 -5.85
CA ALA A 14 -7.31 -6.54 -6.89
C ALA A 14 -7.15 -5.79 -8.22
N LYS A 15 -7.88 -4.68 -8.40
CA LYS A 15 -7.76 -3.79 -9.57
C LYS A 15 -6.59 -2.81 -9.47
N ASP A 16 -6.07 -2.59 -8.26
CA ASP A 16 -4.94 -1.68 -8.00
C ASP A 16 -3.59 -2.40 -8.12
N VAL A 17 -3.58 -3.56 -8.80
CA VAL A 17 -2.42 -4.41 -9.05
C VAL A 17 -1.85 -4.10 -10.42
N PRO A 18 -0.53 -3.93 -10.56
CA PRO A 18 0.50 -4.08 -9.53
C PRO A 18 0.48 -2.92 -8.52
N ALA A 19 0.58 -3.23 -7.22
CA ALA A 19 0.65 -2.20 -6.20
C ALA A 19 1.96 -1.46 -6.32
N PHE A 20 1.90 -0.14 -6.52
CA PHE A 20 3.10 0.70 -6.57
C PHE A 20 2.96 1.92 -5.67
N CYS A 21 4.08 2.31 -5.09
CA CYS A 21 4.22 3.56 -4.35
C CYS A 21 5.26 4.42 -5.05
N PRO A 22 5.01 5.72 -5.32
CA PRO A 22 3.81 6.51 -5.01
C PRO A 22 2.64 6.21 -5.98
N ASN A 23 1.41 6.12 -5.44
CA ASN A 23 0.21 5.97 -6.26
C ASN A 23 -0.22 7.34 -6.85
N PRO A 24 -1.06 7.38 -7.90
CA PRO A 24 -1.48 8.64 -8.55
C PRO A 24 -2.28 9.57 -7.62
N ASN A 25 -2.91 9.02 -6.58
CA ASN A 25 -3.71 9.75 -5.60
C ASN A 25 -2.91 10.22 -4.38
N MET A 26 -1.61 9.92 -4.30
CA MET A 26 -0.75 10.30 -3.19
C MET A 26 -0.06 11.63 -3.50
N PRO A 27 0.08 12.51 -2.50
CA PRO A 27 0.79 13.76 -2.70
C PRO A 27 2.25 13.48 -3.07
N ARG A 28 2.71 14.10 -4.16
CA ARG A 28 4.05 13.96 -4.78
C ARG A 28 5.23 14.36 -3.88
N TRP A 29 5.02 14.66 -2.60
CA TRP A 29 6.09 14.98 -1.64
C TRP A 29 6.99 13.78 -1.30
N SER A 30 6.66 12.59 -1.81
CA SER A 30 7.46 11.38 -1.63
C SER A 30 8.65 11.38 -2.60
N THR A 31 9.79 11.92 -2.17
CA THR A 31 11.08 11.96 -2.88
C THR A 31 11.70 10.56 -3.18
N HIS A 32 10.95 9.46 -3.04
CA HIS A 32 11.46 8.13 -3.33
C HIS A 32 11.06 7.64 -4.75
N PRO A 33 11.86 6.77 -5.38
CA PRO A 33 11.51 6.15 -6.65
C PRO A 33 10.23 5.33 -6.58
N ARG A 34 9.59 5.12 -7.74
CA ARG A 34 8.46 4.19 -7.87
C ARG A 34 8.95 2.79 -7.53
N VAL A 35 8.31 2.17 -6.54
CA VAL A 35 8.55 0.78 -6.18
C VAL A 35 7.28 -0.02 -6.25
N PHE A 36 7.41 -1.27 -6.65
CA PHE A 36 6.34 -2.26 -6.65
C PHE A 36 6.35 -3.00 -5.33
N LEU A 37 5.17 -3.12 -4.72
CA LEU A 37 4.96 -3.75 -3.43
C LEU A 37 4.31 -5.11 -3.65
N ASP A 38 4.94 -6.16 -3.13
CA ASP A 38 4.34 -7.49 -3.14
C ASP A 38 3.34 -7.63 -2.00
N ILE A 39 2.06 -7.45 -2.34
CA ILE A 39 0.91 -7.60 -1.44
C ILE A 39 0.26 -8.99 -1.54
N SER A 40 0.89 -9.97 -2.19
CA SER A 40 0.36 -11.33 -2.35
C SER A 40 -0.05 -12.00 -1.03
N HIS A 41 0.66 -11.69 0.06
CA HIS A 41 0.40 -12.19 1.41
C HIS A 41 -0.72 -11.46 2.18
N GLY A 42 -1.42 -10.51 1.55
CA GLY A 42 -2.50 -9.73 2.19
C GLY A 42 -2.06 -8.36 2.72
N GLU A 43 -0.76 -8.17 2.98
CA GLU A 43 -0.20 -6.89 3.40
C GLU A 43 1.23 -6.68 2.89
N ALA A 44 1.59 -5.43 2.62
CA ALA A 44 2.94 -5.02 2.30
C ALA A 44 3.26 -3.66 2.91
N ARG A 45 4.55 -3.37 3.09
CA ARG A 45 5.02 -2.08 3.59
C ARG A 45 6.01 -1.47 2.62
N CYS A 46 5.80 -0.19 2.33
CA CYS A 46 6.73 0.63 1.57
C CYS A 46 8.05 0.80 2.35
N PRO A 47 9.21 0.40 1.79
CA PRO A 47 10.50 0.53 2.48
C PRO A 47 10.96 1.99 2.61
N TYR A 48 10.40 2.90 1.81
CA TYR A 48 10.77 4.31 1.82
C TYR A 48 9.83 5.14 2.70
N CYS A 49 8.54 5.10 2.39
CA CYS A 49 7.51 5.90 3.02
C CYS A 49 6.92 5.27 4.30
N GLY A 50 7.18 3.98 4.54
CA GLY A 50 6.67 3.27 5.71
C GLY A 50 5.16 3.00 5.68
N THR A 51 4.44 3.47 4.65
CA THR A 51 3.01 3.23 4.43
C THR A 51 2.70 1.75 4.37
N ARG A 52 1.68 1.33 5.11
CA ARG A 52 1.17 -0.05 5.08
C ARG A 52 0.07 -0.13 4.04
N TYR A 53 0.24 -1.08 3.13
CA TYR A 53 -0.73 -1.44 2.13
C TYR A 53 -1.36 -2.74 2.56
N LYS A 54 -2.68 -2.77 2.65
CA LYS A 54 -3.43 -3.98 2.99
C LYS A 54 -4.39 -4.27 1.84
N LEU A 55 -4.47 -5.53 1.44
CA LEU A 55 -5.53 -5.97 0.55
C LEU A 55 -6.88 -5.93 1.27
N LYS A 56 -7.94 -5.57 0.55
CA LYS A 56 -9.30 -5.76 1.08
C LYS A 56 -9.59 -7.25 1.26
N ASP A 57 -10.29 -7.55 2.35
CA ASP A 57 -10.64 -8.91 2.72
C ASP A 57 -11.47 -9.57 1.60
N GLY A 58 -10.93 -10.64 1.00
CA GLY A 58 -11.53 -11.36 -0.13
C GLY A 58 -10.84 -11.18 -1.49
N GLU A 59 -9.89 -10.25 -1.62
CA GLU A 59 -9.11 -10.05 -2.84
C GLU A 59 -7.74 -10.73 -2.71
N THR A 60 -7.54 -11.83 -3.45
CA THR A 60 -6.24 -12.52 -3.55
C THR A 60 -5.55 -12.10 -4.82
N ILE A 61 -4.36 -11.51 -4.69
CA ILE A 61 -3.55 -11.14 -5.84
C ILE A 61 -2.54 -12.27 -6.08
N LYS A 62 -2.69 -12.96 -7.21
CA LYS A 62 -1.67 -13.88 -7.68
C LYS A 62 -0.53 -13.04 -8.28
N GLY A 63 0.45 -12.71 -7.44
CA GLY A 63 1.74 -12.19 -7.91
C GLY A 63 2.39 -13.23 -8.82
N HIS A 64 2.93 -12.79 -9.94
CA HIS A 64 3.60 -13.61 -10.94
C HIS A 64 5.11 -13.65 -10.70
#